data_AF-A0A7J6KFY4-F1
#
_entry.id   AF-A0A7J6KFY4-F1
#
_cell.length_a   1.000
_cell.length_b   1.000
_cell.length_c   1.000
_cell.angle_alpha   90.00
_cell.angle_beta   90.00
_cell.angle_gamma   90.00
#
_symmetry.space_group_name_H-M   'P 1'
#
loop_
_entity.id
_entity.type
_entity.pdbx_description
1 polymer ?
#
loop_
_entity_poly.entity_id
_entity_poly.type
_entity_poly.pdbx_seq_one_letter_code
_entity_poly.pdbx_strand_id
1 'polypeptide(L)'
;MYRQPQYGTRGKGPWGVSSKADQPPSIKRVRAFGDNEVNGSESATSALSNLLTDKHVYGSSLISRDTRPKFSQSFLSRLNHGGAEARRIKRRLQKAKEATADPFKPERLLTPAPVSGRQHIQLQTEEHLIELTQHAREFMAETQTEPWMDKPPTPMFRPHREEVHVATQILDGDLFDFEEEVVPILEVIVGKVLEQSITEVLEEEELAAIQKQQDEFDRARMLELIEVQRLEAAEKRRQEETERRLAQAQAWQEIKLTTYRKMLAMDFAAVQRRGCSQMALRELAESANLFMHPNVVAFMKDGVSTIVSDCLRARLLSNHEEQEKMVEDAMMEKHGRQQRLRLEQIRVKNEIRARIKREGDERAEMEAADSLEEVRKWEAAEAARLAQEAEEDARRAEEEALLEAERNANRAAGDLDEYENEDEEE
;
A
#
# COMPACT_ATOMS: atom_id res chain seq x y z
N MET A 1 -42.86 -42.51 -37.32
CA MET A 1 -43.92 -41.57 -37.76
C MET A 1 -43.75 -40.27 -37.01
N TYR A 2 -43.59 -39.18 -37.74
CA TYR A 2 -43.40 -37.81 -37.23
C TYR A 2 -44.55 -37.33 -36.35
N ARG A 3 -44.25 -36.58 -35.28
CA ARG A 3 -45.09 -35.46 -34.86
C ARG A 3 -44.29 -34.38 -34.13
N GLN A 4 -44.41 -33.16 -34.66
CA GLN A 4 -43.77 -31.92 -34.23
C GLN A 4 -44.38 -31.39 -32.90
N PRO A 5 -43.67 -30.54 -32.15
CA PRO A 5 -44.24 -29.76 -31.06
C PRO A 5 -44.84 -28.43 -31.57
N GLN A 6 -46.06 -28.11 -31.11
CA GLN A 6 -46.70 -26.81 -31.35
C GLN A 6 -46.43 -25.83 -30.21
N TYR A 7 -46.15 -24.58 -30.58
CA TYR A 7 -46.01 -23.43 -29.70
C TYR A 7 -47.39 -22.98 -29.18
N GLY A 8 -47.50 -22.83 -27.86
CA GLY A 8 -48.67 -22.27 -27.18
C GLY A 8 -48.40 -20.87 -26.63
N THR A 9 -49.09 -19.89 -27.19
CA THR A 9 -49.13 -18.48 -26.79
C THR A 9 -49.80 -18.29 -25.42
N ARG A 10 -49.15 -17.57 -24.49
CA ARG A 10 -49.76 -17.15 -23.22
C ARG A 10 -50.47 -15.80 -23.37
N GLY A 11 -51.78 -15.83 -23.22
CA GLY A 11 -52.66 -14.67 -23.06
C GLY A 11 -52.57 -14.04 -21.67
N LYS A 12 -52.84 -12.73 -21.63
CA LYS A 12 -53.07 -11.94 -20.42
C LYS A 12 -54.52 -12.07 -19.96
N GLY A 13 -54.73 -12.17 -18.65
CA GLY A 13 -56.03 -11.99 -17.99
C GLY A 13 -55.89 -12.03 -16.46
N PRO A 14 -56.72 -11.30 -15.70
CA PRO A 14 -56.35 -10.66 -14.44
C PRO A 14 -56.98 -11.35 -13.20
N TRP A 15 -56.84 -10.71 -12.05
CA TRP A 15 -57.44 -10.96 -10.72
C TRP A 15 -56.46 -11.49 -9.67
N GLY A 16 -56.21 -10.62 -8.69
CA GLY A 16 -55.34 -10.88 -7.54
C GLY A 16 -56.04 -11.66 -6.43
N VAL A 17 -55.25 -12.21 -5.51
CA VAL A 17 -55.45 -12.17 -4.04
C VAL A 17 -54.11 -12.45 -3.35
N SER A 18 -53.78 -11.55 -2.42
CA SER A 18 -53.00 -11.70 -1.17
C SER A 18 -52.15 -12.95 -0.96
N SER A 19 -50.85 -12.75 -0.74
CA SER A 19 -50.12 -13.47 0.31
C SER A 19 -49.07 -12.55 0.96
N LYS A 20 -49.08 -12.57 2.29
CA LYS A 20 -48.24 -11.79 3.18
C LYS A 20 -47.46 -12.83 3.98
N ALA A 21 -46.28 -13.18 3.50
CA ALA A 21 -45.20 -13.82 4.25
C ALA A 21 -43.97 -13.86 3.32
N ASP A 22 -42.81 -13.55 3.88
CA ASP A 22 -41.46 -13.72 3.33
C ASP A 22 -40.99 -12.73 2.25
N GLN A 23 -40.40 -11.62 2.73
CA GLN A 23 -39.34 -10.89 2.00
C GLN A 23 -38.13 -10.64 2.93
N PRO A 24 -36.89 -10.87 2.46
CA PRO A 24 -35.66 -10.55 3.19
C PRO A 24 -35.40 -9.03 3.23
N PRO A 25 -34.60 -8.52 4.19
CA PRO A 25 -34.37 -7.08 4.35
C PRO A 25 -33.63 -6.47 3.14
N SER A 26 -34.15 -5.32 2.68
CA SER A 26 -33.65 -4.60 1.50
C SER A 26 -32.40 -3.76 1.80
N ILE A 27 -31.35 -4.00 1.01
CA ILE A 27 -30.13 -3.19 0.95
C ILE A 27 -30.45 -1.86 0.27
N LYS A 28 -30.17 -0.75 0.94
CA LYS A 28 -30.34 0.60 0.40
C LYS A 28 -29.28 0.85 -0.69
N ARG A 29 -29.74 1.09 -1.92
CA ARG A 29 -28.93 1.58 -3.04
C ARG A 29 -28.43 3.01 -2.75
N VAL A 30 -27.10 3.18 -2.80
CA VAL A 30 -26.44 4.49 -2.90
C VAL A 30 -26.76 5.09 -4.27
N ARG A 31 -27.17 6.37 -4.28
CA ARG A 31 -27.52 7.11 -5.49
C ARG A 31 -26.25 7.49 -6.25
N ALA A 32 -26.23 7.18 -7.55
CA ALA A 32 -25.28 7.73 -8.51
C ALA A 32 -25.63 9.20 -8.83
N PHE A 33 -24.63 10.06 -8.78
CA PHE A 33 -24.49 11.27 -9.60
C PHE A 33 -23.49 10.86 -10.69
N GLY A 34 -23.66 11.06 -11.99
CA GLY A 34 -24.39 12.03 -12.78
C GLY A 34 -23.50 12.22 -14.03
N ASP A 35 -23.98 11.78 -15.19
CA ASP A 35 -23.28 11.93 -16.47
C ASP A 35 -23.07 13.42 -16.76
N ASN A 36 -21.85 13.81 -17.15
CA ASN A 36 -21.59 15.13 -17.71
C ASN A 36 -21.01 14.96 -19.11
N GLU A 37 -21.79 15.40 -20.08
CA GLU A 37 -21.42 15.52 -21.48
C GLU A 37 -20.32 16.57 -21.67
N VAL A 38 -19.61 16.39 -22.77
CA VAL A 38 -18.48 17.17 -23.27
C VAL A 38 -18.82 18.65 -23.38
N ASN A 39 -18.12 19.48 -22.61
CA ASN A 39 -17.79 20.85 -23.00
C ASN A 39 -16.31 21.09 -22.68
N GLY A 40 -15.56 21.42 -23.72
CA GLY A 40 -14.13 21.68 -23.67
C GLY A 40 -13.79 22.99 -22.97
N SER A 41 -12.49 23.13 -22.75
CA SER A 41 -11.76 24.26 -22.16
C SER A 41 -11.97 24.49 -20.67
N GLU A 42 -11.24 23.72 -19.85
CA GLU A 42 -10.57 24.22 -18.65
C GLU A 42 -9.52 23.18 -18.20
N SER A 43 -8.45 23.09 -18.99
CA SER A 43 -7.23 22.38 -18.59
C SER A 43 -6.31 23.31 -17.80
N ALA A 44 -5.64 22.72 -16.80
CA ALA A 44 -4.36 23.14 -16.22
C ALA A 44 -4.31 24.09 -15.01
N THR A 45 -5.39 24.35 -14.27
CA THR A 45 -5.30 25.12 -12.98
C THR A 45 -5.77 24.37 -11.73
N SER A 46 -6.52 23.27 -11.86
CA SER A 46 -6.96 22.45 -10.71
C SER A 46 -5.88 21.48 -10.17
N ALA A 47 -4.81 21.25 -10.95
CA ALA A 47 -3.69 20.39 -10.57
C ALA A 47 -2.63 21.09 -9.67
N LEU A 48 -2.88 22.32 -9.23
CA LEU A 48 -2.07 23.05 -8.24
C LEU A 48 -2.89 23.35 -6.98
N SER A 49 -3.65 22.37 -6.47
CA SER A 49 -4.11 22.43 -5.09
C SER A 49 -2.94 22.10 -4.17
N ASN A 50 -2.65 22.98 -3.21
CA ASN A 50 -1.55 22.81 -2.27
C ASN A 50 -1.72 21.49 -1.49
N LEU A 51 -0.80 20.55 -1.73
CA LEU A 51 -0.69 19.26 -1.02
C LEU A 51 -0.65 19.40 0.51
N LEU A 52 -0.21 20.57 1.02
CA LEU A 52 -0.23 20.92 2.45
C LEU A 52 -1.63 21.07 3.06
N THR A 53 -2.69 21.07 2.26
CA THR A 53 -4.09 21.15 2.73
C THR A 53 -4.90 19.89 2.46
N ASP A 54 -4.24 18.83 1.96
CA ASP A 54 -4.89 17.55 1.74
C ASP A 54 -5.08 16.80 3.07
N LYS A 55 -6.31 16.35 3.29
CA LYS A 55 -6.78 15.66 4.51
C LYS A 55 -6.11 14.31 4.77
N HIS A 56 -5.37 13.77 3.79
CA HIS A 56 -4.65 12.51 3.91
C HIS A 56 -3.14 12.69 4.16
N VAL A 57 -2.64 13.94 4.20
CA VAL A 57 -1.23 14.25 4.44
C VAL A 57 -1.06 14.66 5.90
N TYR A 58 -0.44 13.79 6.69
CA TYR A 58 -0.07 14.07 8.08
C TYR A 58 1.38 14.61 8.12
N GLY A 59 1.53 15.93 8.21
CA GLY A 59 2.81 16.60 8.40
C GLY A 59 2.96 17.17 9.81
N SER A 60 4.19 17.18 10.33
CA SER A 60 4.56 17.71 11.65
C SER A 60 4.06 19.14 11.90
N SER A 61 3.60 19.38 13.12
CA SER A 61 2.67 20.44 13.58
C SER A 61 3.18 21.89 13.62
N LEU A 62 3.94 22.38 12.64
CA LEU A 62 4.52 23.74 12.70
C LEU A 62 4.00 24.75 11.66
N ILE A 63 2.95 24.44 10.91
CA ILE A 63 2.29 25.40 10.00
C ILE A 63 0.79 25.46 10.30
N SER A 64 0.43 26.01 11.46
CA SER A 64 -0.93 26.48 11.73
C SER A 64 -1.03 27.95 11.32
N ARG A 65 -1.50 28.23 10.10
CA ARG A 65 -1.98 29.58 9.75
C ARG A 65 -3.45 29.68 10.10
N ASP A 66 -3.77 30.65 10.96
CA ASP A 66 -5.13 31.14 11.21
C ASP A 66 -5.85 31.48 9.90
N THR A 67 -6.65 30.55 9.39
CA THR A 67 -7.68 30.88 8.40
C THR A 67 -8.96 31.21 9.14
N ARG A 68 -9.09 32.45 9.63
CA ARG A 68 -10.41 32.97 9.98
C ARG A 68 -11.26 32.97 8.69
N PRO A 69 -12.36 32.20 8.61
CA PRO A 69 -13.19 32.25 7.42
C PRO A 69 -13.79 33.65 7.32
N LYS A 70 -13.63 34.30 6.16
CA LYS A 70 -14.33 35.55 5.86
C LYS A 70 -15.82 35.28 6.05
N PHE A 71 -16.41 35.93 7.04
CA PHE A 71 -17.80 35.83 7.44
C PHE A 71 -18.68 36.31 6.27
N SER A 72 -19.00 35.42 5.35
CA SER A 72 -19.91 35.74 4.25
C SER A 72 -21.34 35.66 4.76
N GLN A 73 -22.15 36.65 4.40
CA GLN A 73 -23.60 36.73 4.66
C GLN A 73 -24.37 35.47 4.22
N SER A 74 -23.76 34.61 3.39
CA SER A 74 -24.33 33.33 2.95
C SER A 74 -24.43 32.26 4.04
N PHE A 75 -23.65 32.33 5.12
CA PHE A 75 -23.67 31.34 6.21
C PHE A 75 -24.90 31.53 7.12
N LEU A 76 -25.30 32.77 7.38
CA LEU A 76 -26.48 33.08 8.19
C LEU A 76 -27.79 32.63 7.51
N SER A 77 -27.86 32.66 6.18
CA SER A 77 -29.05 32.21 5.43
C SER A 77 -29.29 30.68 5.51
N ARG A 78 -28.23 29.89 5.76
CA ARG A 78 -28.36 28.42 5.91
C ARG A 78 -28.88 27.98 7.28
N LEU A 79 -28.77 28.84 8.31
CA LEU A 79 -29.31 28.53 9.65
C LEU A 79 -30.84 28.68 9.75
N ASN A 80 -31.47 29.37 8.80
CA ASN A 80 -32.91 29.64 8.83
C ASN A 80 -33.77 28.50 8.22
N HIS A 81 -33.15 27.54 7.53
CA HIS A 81 -33.86 26.37 7.00
C HIS A 81 -33.84 25.25 8.04
N GLY A 82 -35.01 24.95 8.62
CA GLY A 82 -35.23 24.06 9.78
C GLY A 82 -34.93 22.56 9.57
N GLY A 83 -33.89 22.22 8.81
CA GLY A 83 -33.42 20.85 8.58
C GLY A 83 -32.59 20.27 9.72
N ALA A 84 -32.35 18.95 9.67
CA ALA A 84 -31.55 18.21 10.63
C ALA A 84 -30.09 18.70 10.73
N GLU A 85 -29.58 19.27 9.64
CA GLU A 85 -28.21 19.82 9.56
C GLU A 85 -28.04 21.10 10.38
N ALA A 86 -29.03 22.01 10.35
CA ALA A 86 -29.04 23.21 11.18
C ALA A 86 -29.09 22.88 12.70
N ARG A 87 -29.78 21.80 13.07
CA ARG A 87 -29.81 21.31 14.47
C ARG A 87 -28.47 20.72 14.91
N ARG A 88 -27.77 20.01 14.02
CA ARG A 88 -26.40 19.53 14.28
C ARG A 88 -25.41 20.68 14.46
N ILE A 89 -25.48 21.70 13.60
CA ILE A 89 -24.62 22.89 13.68
C ILE A 89 -24.89 23.65 14.99
N LYS A 90 -26.16 23.82 15.39
CA LYS A 90 -26.51 24.44 16.68
C LYS A 90 -25.97 23.66 17.88
N ARG A 91 -26.07 22.32 17.90
CA ARG A 91 -25.48 21.49 18.97
C ARG A 91 -23.96 21.61 19.02
N ARG A 92 -23.30 21.69 17.87
CA ARG A 92 -21.84 21.82 17.78
C ARG A 92 -21.38 23.18 18.32
N LEU A 93 -22.11 24.24 18.00
CA LEU A 93 -21.88 25.59 18.55
C LEU A 93 -22.18 25.68 20.06
N GLN A 94 -23.20 24.96 20.56
CA GLN A 94 -23.47 24.88 22.00
C GLN A 94 -22.35 24.15 22.75
N LYS A 95 -21.92 22.97 22.28
CA LYS A 95 -20.76 22.25 22.86
C LYS A 95 -19.48 23.06 22.82
N ALA A 96 -19.24 23.80 21.73
CA ALA A 96 -18.07 24.70 21.65
C ALA A 96 -18.18 25.86 22.66
N LYS A 97 -19.36 26.46 22.83
CA LYS A 97 -19.60 27.48 23.86
C LYS A 97 -19.45 26.94 25.28
N GLU A 98 -19.85 25.69 25.54
CA GLU A 98 -19.65 25.02 26.82
C GLU A 98 -18.17 24.69 27.07
N ALA A 99 -17.42 24.31 26.03
CA ALA A 99 -15.98 24.03 26.14
C ALA A 99 -15.11 25.29 26.26
N THR A 100 -15.56 26.44 25.74
CA THR A 100 -14.90 27.75 25.90
C THR A 100 -15.50 28.57 27.04
N ALA A 101 -16.43 28.01 27.82
CA ALA A 101 -16.89 28.65 29.03
C ALA A 101 -15.77 28.53 30.07
N ASP A 102 -15.13 29.65 30.41
CA ASP A 102 -14.09 29.70 31.43
C ASP A 102 -14.56 29.00 32.72
N PRO A 103 -13.72 28.16 33.36
CA PRO A 103 -14.04 27.50 34.63
C PRO A 103 -14.22 28.52 35.78
N PHE A 104 -13.85 29.78 35.56
CA PHE A 104 -14.01 30.93 36.44
C PHE A 104 -15.20 31.81 36.03
N LYS A 105 -16.40 31.22 36.01
CA LYS A 105 -17.63 32.05 35.97
C LYS A 105 -17.64 33.02 37.16
N PRO A 106 -18.06 34.30 36.96
CA PRO A 106 -18.16 35.28 38.04
C PRO A 106 -19.16 34.89 39.14
N GLU A 107 -20.02 33.89 38.90
CA GLU A 107 -20.93 33.34 39.91
C GLU A 107 -20.21 32.61 41.06
N ARG A 108 -18.95 32.17 40.88
CA ARG A 108 -18.13 31.57 41.95
C ARG A 108 -17.33 32.57 42.77
N LEU A 109 -17.24 33.82 42.32
CA LEU A 109 -16.59 34.92 43.05
C LEU A 109 -17.59 35.72 43.91
N LEU A 110 -18.86 35.32 43.93
CA LEU A 110 -19.85 35.90 44.82
C LEU A 110 -19.73 35.29 46.22
N THR A 111 -19.95 36.14 47.23
CA THR A 111 -20.18 35.69 48.60
C THR A 111 -21.23 34.57 48.60
N PRO A 112 -21.00 33.47 49.35
CA PRO A 112 -21.89 32.30 49.35
C PRO A 112 -23.33 32.71 49.68
N ALA A 113 -24.33 31.95 49.25
CA ALA A 113 -25.73 32.31 49.49
C ALA A 113 -26.05 32.35 51.01
N PRO A 114 -26.94 33.25 51.47
CA PRO A 114 -27.38 33.28 52.85
C PRO A 114 -27.97 31.95 53.29
N VAL A 115 -27.59 31.50 54.48
CA VAL A 115 -28.19 30.33 55.13
C VAL A 115 -29.70 30.55 55.26
N SER A 116 -30.49 29.51 54.98
CA SER A 116 -31.96 29.56 54.99
C SER A 116 -32.50 30.23 56.27
N GLY A 117 -33.31 31.28 56.10
CA GLY A 117 -33.87 32.07 57.19
C GLY A 117 -33.03 33.28 57.66
N ARG A 118 -31.86 33.52 57.05
CA ARG A 118 -31.02 34.70 57.32
C ARG A 118 -30.85 35.53 56.05
N GLN A 119 -30.68 36.85 56.20
CA GLN A 119 -30.37 37.76 55.09
C GLN A 119 -28.97 38.32 55.29
N HIS A 120 -28.21 38.46 54.21
CA HIS A 120 -26.91 39.12 54.25
C HIS A 120 -27.08 40.62 54.44
N ILE A 121 -26.32 41.18 55.38
CA ILE A 121 -26.25 42.62 55.62
C ILE A 121 -24.92 43.11 55.06
N GLN A 122 -24.95 44.19 54.28
CA GLN A 122 -23.75 44.86 53.81
C GLN A 122 -23.16 45.66 54.97
N LEU A 123 -21.95 45.29 55.40
CA LEU A 123 -21.16 46.08 56.34
C LEU A 123 -20.35 47.11 55.55
N GLN A 124 -20.25 48.33 56.06
CA GLN A 124 -19.43 49.36 55.44
C GLN A 124 -17.96 49.05 55.73
N THR A 125 -17.33 48.29 54.83
CA THR A 125 -15.89 47.98 54.84
C THR A 125 -15.07 49.01 54.07
N GLU A 126 -15.71 50.05 53.54
CA GLU A 126 -15.00 51.21 52.98
C GLU A 126 -14.29 51.95 54.12
N GLU A 127 -13.07 52.41 53.86
CA GLU A 127 -12.26 53.15 54.82
C GLU A 127 -12.97 54.47 55.19
N HIS A 128 -13.60 54.51 56.36
CA HIS A 128 -14.27 55.70 56.89
C HIS A 128 -13.22 56.67 57.44
N LEU A 129 -12.61 57.44 56.55
CA LEU A 129 -11.71 58.53 56.91
C LEU A 129 -12.52 59.72 57.42
N ILE A 130 -12.58 59.90 58.74
CA ILE A 130 -13.08 61.13 59.36
C ILE A 130 -11.92 62.12 59.39
N GLU A 131 -11.94 63.08 58.47
CA GLU A 131 -11.02 64.21 58.52
C GLU A 131 -11.35 65.07 59.76
N LEU A 132 -10.52 64.97 60.80
CA LEU A 132 -10.58 65.86 61.97
C LEU A 132 -10.11 67.27 61.54
N THR A 133 -11.02 68.04 60.95
CA THR A 133 -10.74 69.38 60.40
C THR A 133 -10.52 70.46 61.46
N GLN A 134 -10.73 70.15 62.74
CA GLN A 134 -10.52 71.09 63.86
C GLN A 134 -9.70 70.42 64.95
N HIS A 135 -8.46 70.87 65.13
CA HIS A 135 -7.74 70.61 66.38
C HIS A 135 -8.52 71.28 67.52
N ALA A 136 -8.82 70.51 68.58
CA ALA A 136 -9.43 71.05 69.78
C ALA A 136 -8.54 72.18 70.31
N ARG A 137 -9.14 73.33 70.63
CA ARG A 137 -8.41 74.50 71.10
C ARG A 137 -7.78 74.17 72.44
N GLU A 138 -6.47 73.98 72.46
CA GLU A 138 -5.71 73.80 73.70
C GLU A 138 -5.76 75.11 74.50
N PHE A 139 -6.41 75.07 75.65
CA PHE A 139 -6.37 76.17 76.61
C PHE A 139 -5.23 75.89 77.60
N MET A 140 -4.27 76.81 77.69
CA MET A 140 -3.31 76.84 78.79
C MET A 140 -4.06 77.21 80.07
N ALA A 141 -4.37 76.21 80.88
CA ALA A 141 -4.85 76.39 82.24
C ALA A 141 -3.62 76.29 83.17
N GLU A 142 -3.10 77.43 83.60
CA GLU A 142 -2.08 77.47 84.66
C GLU A 142 -2.77 77.15 85.99
N THR A 143 -2.54 75.95 86.51
CA THR A 143 -2.97 75.57 87.86
C THR A 143 -1.89 75.98 88.87
N GLN A 144 -2.18 76.98 89.69
CA GLN A 144 -1.35 77.34 90.84
C GLN A 144 -1.40 76.22 91.88
N THR A 145 -0.39 75.34 91.85
CA THR A 145 -0.20 74.29 92.85
C THR A 145 0.32 74.89 94.14
N GLU A 146 -0.58 75.13 95.11
CA GLU A 146 -0.19 75.46 96.47
C GLU A 146 0.58 74.26 97.09
N PRO A 147 1.75 74.46 97.73
CA PRO A 147 2.64 73.37 98.22
C PRO A 147 2.06 72.43 99.28
N TRP A 148 0.82 72.66 99.72
CA TRP A 148 0.22 72.03 100.90
C TRP A 148 -0.87 71.00 100.56
N MET A 149 -1.00 70.61 99.29
CA MET A 149 -1.90 69.49 98.93
C MET A 149 -1.21 68.15 99.17
N ASP A 150 -1.73 67.40 100.15
CA ASP A 150 -1.28 66.04 100.44
C ASP A 150 -1.49 65.11 99.23
N LYS A 151 -0.43 64.38 98.87
CA LYS A 151 -0.46 63.38 97.82
C LYS A 151 -1.44 62.26 98.20
N PRO A 152 -2.31 61.78 97.28
CA PRO A 152 -3.15 60.63 97.59
C PRO A 152 -2.28 59.43 98.00
N PRO A 153 -2.78 58.57 98.90
CA PRO A 153 -2.04 57.42 99.38
C PRO A 153 -1.58 56.56 98.20
N THR A 154 -0.33 56.12 98.23
CA THR A 154 0.25 55.32 97.14
C THR A 154 -0.54 54.02 97.02
N PRO A 155 -1.02 53.63 95.82
CA PRO A 155 -1.83 52.43 95.67
C PRO A 155 -1.04 51.20 96.15
N MET A 156 -1.70 50.31 96.89
CA MET A 156 -1.07 49.10 97.41
C MET A 156 -0.54 48.23 96.27
N PHE A 157 0.76 47.89 96.33
CA PHE A 157 1.39 46.98 95.38
C PHE A 157 0.77 45.59 95.48
N ARG A 158 0.17 45.11 94.39
CA ARG A 158 -0.23 43.72 94.21
C ARG A 158 0.77 43.04 93.26
N PRO A 159 1.56 42.05 93.72
CA PRO A 159 2.40 41.26 92.84
C PRO A 159 1.55 40.60 91.74
N HIS A 160 2.11 40.49 90.53
CA HIS A 160 1.46 39.75 89.44
C HIS A 160 1.26 38.29 89.87
N ARG A 161 0.09 37.72 89.60
CA ARG A 161 -0.14 36.29 89.83
C ARG A 161 0.66 35.53 88.75
N GLU A 162 1.60 34.69 89.16
CA GLU A 162 2.26 33.75 88.26
C GLU A 162 1.21 32.70 87.85
N GLU A 163 0.65 32.85 86.65
CA GLU A 163 -0.21 31.82 86.06
C GLU A 163 0.67 30.71 85.51
N VAL A 164 0.36 29.45 85.87
CA VAL A 164 1.12 28.29 85.39
C VAL A 164 0.91 28.15 83.88
N HIS A 165 1.96 28.37 83.11
CA HIS A 165 1.94 28.17 81.66
C HIS A 165 2.03 26.67 81.34
N VAL A 166 1.08 26.15 80.56
CA VAL A 166 1.06 24.77 80.05
C VAL A 166 1.14 24.82 78.54
N ALA A 167 2.19 24.21 77.96
CA ALA A 167 2.29 23.99 76.53
C ALA A 167 1.81 22.58 76.18
N THR A 168 0.98 22.47 75.15
CA THR A 168 0.52 21.20 74.58
C THR A 168 1.03 21.10 73.15
N GLN A 169 1.85 20.10 72.87
CA GLN A 169 2.39 19.83 71.54
C GLN A 169 1.88 18.45 71.07
N ILE A 170 1.43 18.38 69.82
CA ILE A 170 1.11 17.13 69.14
C ILE A 170 2.41 16.65 68.49
N LEU A 171 2.79 15.40 68.75
CA LEU A 171 4.00 14.78 68.21
C LEU A 171 3.69 14.08 66.88
N ASP A 172 4.73 13.83 66.10
CA ASP A 172 4.60 13.14 64.82
C ASP A 172 3.98 11.74 65.02
N GLY A 173 2.88 11.48 64.30
CA GLY A 173 2.13 10.22 64.39
C GLY A 173 0.98 10.19 65.40
N ASP A 174 0.80 11.22 66.24
CA ASP A 174 -0.27 11.25 67.27
C ASP A 174 -1.68 11.45 66.67
N LEU A 175 -1.77 11.95 65.43
CA LEU A 175 -3.02 12.14 64.67
C LEU A 175 -3.16 11.23 63.45
N PHE A 176 -2.25 10.27 63.25
CA PHE A 176 -2.27 9.43 62.07
C PHE A 176 -3.36 8.35 62.17
N ASP A 177 -4.33 8.39 61.24
CA ASP A 177 -5.31 7.32 61.04
C ASP A 177 -5.00 6.54 59.77
N PHE A 178 -4.60 5.28 59.94
CA PHE A 178 -4.27 4.41 58.81
C PHE A 178 -5.47 4.16 57.90
N GLU A 179 -6.70 4.07 58.45
CA GLU A 179 -7.89 3.76 57.66
C GLU A 179 -8.27 4.89 56.71
N GLU A 180 -7.98 6.15 57.07
CA GLU A 180 -8.22 7.32 56.22
C GLU A 180 -7.09 7.52 55.19
N GLU A 181 -5.83 7.39 55.64
CA GLU A 181 -4.65 7.69 54.82
C GLU A 181 -4.34 6.62 53.77
N VAL A 182 -4.80 5.37 53.95
CA VAL A 182 -4.60 4.30 52.97
C VAL A 182 -5.54 4.39 51.76
N VAL A 183 -6.67 5.09 51.90
CA VAL A 183 -7.72 5.15 50.86
C VAL A 183 -7.22 5.75 49.54
N PRO A 184 -6.52 6.90 49.51
CA PRO A 184 -6.02 7.47 48.27
C PRO A 184 -4.99 6.56 47.57
N ILE A 185 -4.17 5.86 48.35
CA ILE A 185 -3.16 4.93 47.84
C ILE A 185 -3.85 3.74 47.16
N LEU A 186 -4.85 3.16 47.83
CA LEU A 186 -5.62 2.04 47.28
C LEU A 186 -6.43 2.45 46.04
N GLU A 187 -7.02 3.64 46.04
CA GLU A 187 -7.77 4.15 44.89
C GLU A 187 -6.89 4.26 43.64
N VAL A 188 -5.68 4.80 43.79
CA VAL A 188 -4.72 4.92 42.68
C VAL A 188 -4.24 3.55 42.22
N ILE A 189 -3.91 2.63 43.13
CA ILE A 189 -3.42 1.29 42.76
C ILE A 189 -4.52 0.51 42.04
N VAL A 190 -5.73 0.47 42.59
CA VAL A 190 -6.86 -0.25 41.99
C VAL A 190 -7.24 0.39 40.66
N GLY A 191 -7.31 1.73 40.59
CA GLY A 191 -7.57 2.44 39.36
C GLY A 191 -6.55 2.11 38.27
N LYS A 192 -5.25 2.15 38.61
CA LYS A 192 -4.19 1.88 37.65
C LYS A 192 -4.17 0.45 37.15
N VAL A 193 -4.37 -0.51 38.05
CA VAL A 193 -4.44 -1.95 37.70
C VAL A 193 -5.64 -2.21 36.79
N LEU A 194 -6.81 -1.64 37.09
CA LEU A 194 -8.00 -1.82 36.25
C LEU A 194 -7.84 -1.17 34.88
N GLU A 195 -7.30 0.06 34.81
CA GLU A 195 -7.00 0.72 33.54
C GLU A 195 -6.04 -0.12 32.69
N GLN A 196 -4.94 -0.56 33.28
CA GLN A 196 -3.96 -1.40 32.60
C GLN A 196 -4.58 -2.71 32.10
N SER A 197 -5.35 -3.38 32.95
CA SER A 197 -6.02 -4.65 32.59
C SER A 197 -6.98 -4.47 31.42
N ILE A 198 -7.73 -3.37 31.39
CA ILE A 198 -8.67 -3.08 30.29
C ILE A 198 -7.91 -2.80 28.99
N THR A 199 -6.83 -2.01 29.06
CA THR A 199 -6.01 -1.72 27.89
C THR A 199 -5.37 -2.98 27.31
N GLU A 200 -4.78 -3.83 28.16
CA GLU A 200 -4.15 -5.09 27.72
C GLU A 200 -5.17 -6.03 27.06
N VAL A 201 -6.36 -6.21 27.65
CA VAL A 201 -7.40 -7.07 27.07
C VAL A 201 -7.89 -6.53 25.72
N LEU A 202 -8.04 -5.20 25.58
CA LEU A 202 -8.42 -4.60 24.30
C LEU A 202 -7.34 -4.81 23.24
N GLU A 203 -6.07 -4.63 23.58
CA GLU A 203 -4.95 -4.86 22.68
C GLU A 203 -4.88 -6.34 22.24
N GLU A 204 -5.09 -7.29 23.14
CA GLU A 204 -5.16 -8.72 22.82
C GLU A 204 -6.30 -9.04 21.85
N GLU A 205 -7.50 -8.46 22.07
CA GLU A 205 -8.64 -8.65 21.18
C GLU A 205 -8.40 -8.05 19.79
N GLU A 206 -7.79 -6.86 19.72
CA GLU A 206 -7.42 -6.22 18.46
C GLU A 206 -6.39 -7.05 17.68
N LEU A 207 -5.34 -7.53 18.35
CA LEU A 207 -4.34 -8.41 17.74
C LEU A 207 -4.97 -9.72 17.23
N ALA A 208 -5.87 -10.32 18.00
CA ALA A 208 -6.60 -11.52 17.58
C ALA A 208 -7.53 -11.26 16.38
N ALA A 209 -8.13 -10.07 16.29
CA ALA A 209 -8.96 -9.67 15.16
C ALA A 209 -8.11 -9.47 13.89
N ILE A 210 -6.95 -8.81 14.02
CA ILE A 210 -6.01 -8.60 12.90
C ILE A 210 -5.49 -9.95 12.38
N GLN A 211 -5.08 -10.86 13.27
CA GLN A 211 -4.63 -12.20 12.88
C GLN A 211 -5.71 -12.97 12.12
N LYS A 212 -6.97 -12.94 12.58
CA LYS A 212 -8.09 -13.57 11.86
C LYS A 212 -8.28 -12.99 10.47
N GLN A 213 -8.17 -11.67 10.31
CA GLN A 213 -8.27 -11.03 8.99
C GLN A 213 -7.12 -11.42 8.05
N GLN A 214 -5.89 -11.49 8.57
CA GLN A 214 -4.73 -11.94 7.79
C GLN A 214 -4.89 -13.40 7.35
N ASP A 215 -5.29 -14.28 8.27
CA ASP A 215 -5.59 -15.68 7.99
C ASP A 215 -6.66 -15.84 6.89
N GLU A 216 -7.74 -15.09 6.97
CA GLU A 216 -8.82 -15.11 5.98
C GLU A 216 -8.33 -14.63 4.61
N PHE A 217 -7.52 -13.57 4.59
CA PHE A 217 -6.91 -13.04 3.37
C PHE A 217 -5.96 -14.06 2.73
N ASP A 218 -5.09 -14.69 3.52
CA ASP A 218 -4.15 -15.69 3.03
C ASP A 218 -4.86 -16.95 2.52
N ARG A 219 -5.93 -17.38 3.20
CA ARG A 219 -6.78 -18.48 2.71
C ARG A 219 -7.41 -18.13 1.36
N ALA A 220 -7.98 -16.94 1.23
CA ALA A 220 -8.56 -16.49 -0.04
C ALA A 220 -7.50 -16.44 -1.15
N ARG A 221 -6.33 -15.85 -0.86
CA ARG A 221 -5.20 -15.76 -1.80
C ARG A 221 -4.70 -17.14 -2.24
N MET A 222 -4.59 -18.10 -1.32
CA MET A 222 -4.19 -19.47 -1.64
C MET A 222 -5.21 -20.15 -2.55
N LEU A 223 -6.51 -19.97 -2.29
CA LEU A 223 -7.57 -20.53 -3.13
C LEU A 223 -7.54 -19.93 -4.54
N GLU A 224 -7.35 -18.61 -4.66
CA GLU A 224 -7.18 -17.94 -5.94
C GLU A 224 -5.95 -18.46 -6.71
N LEU A 225 -4.82 -18.62 -6.03
CA LEU A 225 -3.59 -19.15 -6.63
C LEU A 225 -3.79 -20.57 -7.17
N ILE A 226 -4.45 -21.44 -6.40
CA ILE A 226 -4.76 -22.81 -6.82
C ILE A 226 -5.64 -22.82 -8.08
N GLU A 227 -6.66 -21.95 -8.13
CA GLU A 227 -7.54 -21.87 -9.30
C GLU A 227 -6.81 -21.31 -10.53
N VAL A 228 -5.94 -20.31 -10.36
CA VAL A 228 -5.08 -19.79 -11.44
C VAL A 228 -4.19 -20.90 -11.99
N GLN A 229 -3.48 -21.65 -11.13
CA GLN A 229 -2.62 -22.76 -11.56
C GLN A 229 -3.41 -23.84 -12.31
N ARG A 230 -4.64 -24.13 -11.87
CA ARG A 230 -5.52 -25.07 -12.54
C ARG A 230 -5.90 -24.59 -13.95
N LEU A 231 -6.23 -23.31 -14.10
CA LEU A 231 -6.57 -22.70 -15.39
C LEU A 231 -5.36 -22.65 -16.33
N GLU A 232 -4.19 -22.25 -15.83
CA GLU A 232 -2.93 -22.24 -16.57
C GLU A 232 -2.57 -23.65 -17.09
N ALA A 233 -2.68 -24.67 -16.23
CA ALA A 233 -2.45 -26.06 -16.64
C ALA A 233 -3.46 -26.55 -17.69
N ALA A 234 -4.70 -26.06 -17.65
CA ALA A 234 -5.71 -26.36 -18.68
C ALA A 234 -5.42 -25.63 -20.00
N GLU A 235 -4.97 -24.38 -19.95
CA GLU A 235 -4.55 -23.62 -21.12
C GLU A 235 -3.32 -24.21 -21.79
N LYS A 236 -2.31 -24.58 -21.00
CA LYS A 236 -1.11 -25.24 -21.51
C LYS A 236 -1.44 -26.52 -22.27
N ARG A 237 -2.32 -27.37 -21.73
CA ARG A 237 -2.80 -28.57 -22.43
C ARG A 237 -3.51 -28.26 -23.75
N ARG A 238 -4.34 -27.21 -23.78
CA ARG A 238 -5.02 -26.77 -25.01
C ARG A 238 -4.01 -26.26 -26.05
N GLN A 239 -3.03 -25.47 -25.62
CA GLN A 239 -1.98 -24.95 -26.48
C GLN A 239 -1.15 -26.10 -27.08
N GLU A 240 -0.67 -27.02 -26.25
CA GLU A 240 0.07 -28.21 -26.69
C GLU A 240 -0.73 -29.04 -27.71
N GLU A 241 -2.04 -29.22 -27.50
CA GLU A 241 -2.89 -29.91 -28.47
C GLU A 241 -3.01 -29.12 -29.79
N THR A 242 -3.23 -27.81 -29.73
CA THR A 242 -3.31 -26.97 -30.94
C THR A 242 -2.01 -26.97 -31.73
N GLU A 243 -0.85 -26.91 -31.06
CA GLU A 243 0.46 -26.99 -31.68
C GLU A 243 0.68 -28.37 -32.34
N ARG A 244 0.30 -29.46 -31.67
CA ARG A 244 0.35 -30.80 -32.26
C ARG A 244 -0.52 -30.91 -33.50
N ARG A 245 -1.72 -30.34 -33.49
CA ARG A 245 -2.63 -30.32 -34.65
C ARG A 245 -2.07 -29.48 -35.80
N LEU A 246 -1.48 -28.33 -35.49
CA LEU A 246 -0.83 -27.47 -36.48
C LEU A 246 0.34 -28.20 -37.15
N ALA A 247 1.21 -28.84 -36.35
CA ALA A 247 2.35 -29.60 -36.86
C ALA A 247 1.90 -30.77 -37.76
N GLN A 248 0.86 -31.51 -37.36
CA GLN A 248 0.27 -32.56 -38.19
C GLN A 248 -0.31 -32.01 -39.51
N ALA A 249 -1.01 -30.88 -39.46
CA ALA A 249 -1.57 -30.25 -40.64
C ALA A 249 -0.49 -29.79 -41.62
N GLN A 250 0.59 -29.18 -41.11
CA GLN A 250 1.75 -28.78 -41.92
C GLN A 250 2.43 -29.98 -42.57
N ALA A 251 2.73 -31.04 -41.80
CA ALA A 251 3.33 -32.26 -42.32
C ALA A 251 2.45 -32.91 -43.42
N TRP A 252 1.14 -32.93 -43.21
CA TRP A 252 0.20 -33.43 -44.21
C TRP A 252 0.14 -32.56 -45.47
N GLN A 253 0.22 -31.24 -45.32
CA GLN A 253 0.30 -30.32 -46.44
C GLN A 253 1.58 -30.53 -47.27
N GLU A 254 2.73 -30.74 -46.62
CA GLU A 254 3.97 -31.09 -47.31
C GLU A 254 3.83 -32.41 -48.09
N ILE A 255 3.28 -33.44 -47.46
CA ILE A 255 3.02 -34.73 -48.11
C ILE A 255 2.12 -34.51 -49.33
N LYS A 256 1.02 -33.77 -49.20
CA LYS A 256 0.13 -33.42 -50.31
C LYS A 256 0.83 -32.70 -51.46
N LEU A 257 1.67 -31.72 -51.15
CA LEU A 257 2.41 -30.99 -52.17
C LEU A 257 3.39 -31.91 -52.90
N THR A 258 4.07 -32.80 -52.18
CA THR A 258 4.99 -33.76 -52.80
C THR A 258 4.27 -34.80 -53.65
N THR A 259 3.13 -35.33 -53.19
CA THR A 259 2.33 -36.30 -53.96
C THR A 259 1.73 -35.65 -55.20
N TYR A 260 1.20 -34.43 -55.08
CA TYR A 260 0.69 -33.66 -56.21
C TYR A 260 1.77 -33.39 -57.25
N ARG A 261 2.97 -32.97 -56.84
CA ARG A 261 4.12 -32.79 -57.75
C ARG A 261 4.50 -34.08 -58.46
N LYS A 262 4.52 -35.21 -57.76
CA LYS A 262 4.78 -36.53 -58.36
C LYS A 262 3.71 -36.92 -59.38
N MET A 263 2.44 -36.69 -59.07
CA MET A 263 1.32 -36.93 -59.98
C MET A 263 1.47 -36.08 -61.26
N LEU A 264 1.69 -34.77 -61.11
CA LEU A 264 1.91 -33.88 -62.25
C LEU A 264 3.11 -34.31 -63.11
N ALA A 265 4.21 -34.73 -62.50
CA ALA A 265 5.38 -35.22 -63.23
C ALA A 265 5.08 -36.51 -64.00
N MET A 266 4.29 -37.42 -63.41
CA MET A 266 3.85 -38.67 -64.07
C MET A 266 2.91 -38.37 -65.24
N ASP A 267 1.94 -37.47 -65.06
CA ASP A 267 1.02 -37.05 -66.11
C ASP A 267 1.79 -36.38 -67.26
N PHE A 268 2.70 -35.45 -66.93
CA PHE A 268 3.58 -34.81 -67.90
C PHE A 268 4.43 -35.84 -68.66
N ALA A 269 5.08 -36.77 -67.95
CA ALA A 269 5.88 -37.81 -68.57
C ALA A 269 5.04 -38.76 -69.44
N ALA A 270 3.80 -39.06 -69.05
CA ALA A 270 2.89 -39.89 -69.84
C ALA A 270 2.47 -39.19 -71.14
N VAL A 271 2.14 -37.91 -71.08
CA VAL A 271 1.81 -37.08 -72.26
C VAL A 271 3.02 -36.96 -73.19
N GLN A 272 4.19 -36.61 -72.64
CA GLN A 272 5.41 -36.49 -73.42
C GLN A 272 5.81 -37.83 -74.06
N ARG A 273 5.73 -38.96 -73.33
CA ARG A 273 6.04 -40.28 -73.90
C ARG A 273 5.14 -40.62 -75.08
N ARG A 274 3.83 -40.35 -74.98
CA ARG A 274 2.89 -40.55 -76.10
C ARG A 274 3.27 -39.68 -77.29
N GLY A 275 3.49 -38.38 -77.07
CA GLY A 275 3.88 -37.43 -78.11
C GLY A 275 5.24 -37.74 -78.75
N CYS A 276 6.28 -37.92 -77.95
CA CYS A 276 7.62 -38.27 -78.39
C CYS A 276 7.67 -39.65 -79.06
N SER A 277 6.86 -40.64 -78.65
CA SER A 277 6.85 -41.92 -79.38
C SER A 277 6.32 -41.76 -80.81
N GLN A 278 5.26 -40.97 -81.01
CA GLN A 278 4.70 -40.70 -82.33
C GLN A 278 5.61 -39.78 -83.16
N MET A 279 6.17 -38.74 -82.53
CA MET A 279 7.10 -37.82 -83.19
C MET A 279 8.43 -38.51 -83.51
N ALA A 280 9.00 -39.31 -82.62
CA ALA A 280 10.22 -40.07 -82.90
C ALA A 280 9.98 -41.15 -83.95
N LEU A 281 8.83 -41.85 -83.94
CA LEU A 281 8.49 -42.79 -85.02
C LEU A 281 8.30 -42.06 -86.36
N ARG A 282 7.73 -40.85 -86.35
CA ARG A 282 7.56 -40.01 -87.54
C ARG A 282 8.90 -39.46 -88.04
N GLU A 283 9.71 -38.87 -87.17
CA GLU A 283 11.05 -38.38 -87.49
C GLU A 283 11.97 -39.52 -87.90
N LEU A 284 11.91 -40.70 -87.28
CA LEU A 284 12.65 -41.88 -87.75
C LEU A 284 12.14 -42.33 -89.10
N ALA A 285 10.83 -42.33 -89.37
CA ALA A 285 10.30 -42.67 -90.68
C ALA A 285 10.67 -41.65 -91.77
N GLU A 286 10.79 -40.37 -91.42
CA GLU A 286 11.14 -39.28 -92.34
C GLU A 286 12.66 -39.11 -92.54
N SER A 287 13.47 -39.25 -91.49
CA SER A 287 14.94 -39.06 -91.51
C SER A 287 15.71 -40.33 -91.83
N ALA A 288 15.16 -41.49 -91.51
CA ALA A 288 15.77 -42.76 -91.77
C ALA A 288 14.78 -43.64 -92.53
N ASN A 289 15.15 -44.08 -93.73
CA ASN A 289 14.38 -45.08 -94.48
C ASN A 289 14.40 -46.47 -93.78
N LEU A 290 14.24 -46.54 -92.45
CA LEU A 290 14.22 -47.76 -91.65
C LEU A 290 12.84 -48.43 -91.65
N PHE A 291 11.74 -47.65 -91.76
CA PHE A 291 10.39 -48.19 -91.94
C PHE A 291 10.04 -48.31 -93.42
N MET A 292 10.91 -48.99 -94.16
CA MET A 292 10.64 -49.37 -95.53
C MET A 292 9.74 -50.62 -95.53
N HIS A 293 8.71 -50.65 -96.39
CA HIS A 293 7.88 -51.85 -96.57
C HIS A 293 8.78 -53.09 -96.75
N PRO A 294 8.40 -54.29 -96.24
CA PRO A 294 9.24 -55.49 -96.28
C PRO A 294 9.89 -55.81 -97.64
N ASN A 295 9.25 -55.38 -98.73
CA ASN A 295 9.72 -55.56 -100.10
C ASN A 295 10.92 -54.67 -100.47
N VAL A 296 11.11 -53.52 -99.81
CA VAL A 296 12.22 -52.57 -100.08
C VAL A 296 13.43 -52.89 -99.20
N VAL A 297 13.22 -53.47 -98.01
CA VAL A 297 14.29 -53.99 -97.14
C VAL A 297 15.00 -55.20 -97.76
N ALA A 298 14.27 -56.04 -98.51
CA ALA A 298 14.86 -57.13 -99.29
C ALA A 298 15.87 -56.61 -100.34
N PHE A 299 15.62 -55.44 -100.92
CA PHE A 299 16.50 -54.82 -101.92
C PHE A 299 17.75 -54.16 -101.31
N MET A 300 17.65 -53.59 -100.11
CA MET A 300 18.80 -52.96 -99.44
C MET A 300 19.70 -53.95 -98.67
N LYS A 301 19.16 -55.11 -98.27
CA LYS A 301 19.95 -56.19 -97.63
C LYS A 301 21.06 -56.72 -98.53
N ASP A 302 20.87 -56.70 -99.85
CA ASP A 302 21.86 -57.17 -100.81
C ASP A 302 22.96 -56.12 -101.11
N GLY A 303 22.83 -54.89 -100.62
CA GLY A 303 23.72 -53.77 -101.00
C GLY A 303 24.50 -53.07 -99.88
N VAL A 304 24.00 -53.00 -98.64
CA VAL A 304 24.54 -52.01 -97.65
C VAL A 304 24.81 -52.57 -96.25
N SER A 305 24.67 -53.88 -96.02
CA SER A 305 24.71 -54.49 -94.68
C SER A 305 26.07 -54.48 -93.95
N THR A 306 27.18 -54.08 -94.59
CA THR A 306 28.51 -54.11 -93.94
C THR A 306 29.08 -52.73 -93.62
N ILE A 307 28.67 -51.66 -94.31
CA ILE A 307 29.33 -50.34 -94.16
C ILE A 307 28.61 -49.46 -93.13
N VAL A 308 27.28 -49.58 -93.00
CA VAL A 308 26.49 -48.71 -92.12
C VAL A 308 26.52 -49.19 -90.66
N SER A 309 26.67 -50.49 -90.41
CA SER A 309 26.73 -51.06 -89.06
C SER A 309 28.02 -50.71 -88.31
N ASP A 310 29.15 -50.55 -89.01
CA ASP A 310 30.42 -50.19 -88.38
C ASP A 310 30.54 -48.67 -88.17
N CYS A 311 30.05 -47.85 -89.10
CA CYS A 311 30.04 -46.39 -88.97
C CYS A 311 29.05 -45.88 -87.90
N LEU A 312 27.88 -46.51 -87.75
CA LEU A 312 26.92 -46.13 -86.70
C LEU A 312 27.38 -46.58 -85.31
N ARG A 313 28.07 -47.72 -85.20
CA ARG A 313 28.62 -48.21 -83.93
C ARG A 313 29.74 -47.30 -83.42
N ALA A 314 30.61 -46.80 -84.30
CA ALA A 314 31.67 -45.86 -83.95
C ALA A 314 31.13 -44.47 -83.54
N ARG A 315 30.05 -44.00 -84.17
CA ARG A 315 29.50 -42.64 -83.94
C ARG A 315 28.55 -42.54 -82.75
N LEU A 316 27.86 -43.63 -82.40
CA LEU A 316 26.98 -43.67 -81.22
C LEU A 316 27.77 -43.90 -79.93
N LEU A 317 28.85 -44.69 -79.96
CA LEU A 317 29.64 -44.98 -78.76
C LEU A 317 30.58 -43.85 -78.34
N SER A 318 30.99 -42.94 -79.24
CA SER A 318 31.95 -41.87 -78.91
C SER A 318 31.39 -40.79 -77.98
N ASN A 319 30.06 -40.60 -77.95
CA ASN A 319 29.45 -39.47 -77.23
C ASN A 319 28.85 -39.87 -75.88
N HIS A 320 28.67 -41.16 -75.59
CA HIS A 320 28.04 -41.61 -74.34
C HIS A 320 28.97 -41.43 -73.13
N GLU A 321 30.26 -41.77 -73.26
CA GLU A 321 31.22 -41.62 -72.15
C GLU A 321 31.44 -40.16 -71.75
N GLU A 322 31.45 -39.23 -72.70
CA GLU A 322 31.59 -37.79 -72.44
C GLU A 322 30.32 -37.20 -71.80
N GLN A 323 29.13 -37.66 -72.23
CA GLN A 323 27.87 -37.24 -71.64
C GLN A 323 27.66 -37.79 -70.23
N GLU A 324 28.08 -39.03 -69.96
CA GLU A 324 28.04 -39.62 -68.61
C GLU A 324 28.95 -38.86 -67.66
N LYS A 325 30.19 -38.56 -68.06
CA LYS A 325 31.11 -37.74 -67.25
C LYS A 325 30.58 -36.33 -66.97
N MET A 326 30.00 -35.67 -67.97
CA MET A 326 29.38 -34.34 -67.80
C MET A 326 28.19 -34.36 -66.82
N VAL A 327 27.40 -35.44 -66.83
CA VAL A 327 26.27 -35.61 -65.91
C VAL A 327 26.78 -35.91 -64.50
N GLU A 328 27.81 -36.76 -64.36
CA GLU A 328 28.46 -37.06 -63.08
C GLU A 328 29.10 -35.81 -62.45
N ASP A 329 29.85 -35.03 -63.23
CA ASP A 329 30.46 -33.78 -62.80
C ASP A 329 29.41 -32.75 -62.35
N ALA A 330 28.30 -32.63 -63.10
CA ALA A 330 27.19 -31.76 -62.72
C ALA A 330 26.49 -32.22 -61.43
N MET A 331 26.37 -33.53 -61.20
CA MET A 331 25.83 -34.08 -59.94
C MET A 331 26.77 -33.82 -58.77
N MET A 332 28.08 -34.02 -58.95
CA MET A 332 29.10 -33.79 -57.93
C MET A 332 29.21 -32.31 -57.55
N GLU A 333 29.15 -31.40 -58.53
CA GLU A 333 29.11 -29.96 -58.25
C GLU A 333 27.85 -29.55 -57.47
N LYS A 334 26.68 -30.06 -57.88
CA LYS A 334 25.41 -29.75 -57.19
C LYS A 334 25.42 -30.27 -55.75
N HIS A 335 25.96 -31.48 -55.54
CA HIS A 335 26.12 -32.06 -54.22
C HIS A 335 27.09 -31.23 -53.35
N GLY A 336 28.22 -30.80 -53.92
CA GLY A 336 29.19 -29.93 -53.26
C GLY A 336 28.59 -28.56 -52.86
N ARG A 337 27.81 -27.92 -53.74
CA ARG A 337 27.11 -26.67 -53.43
C ARG A 337 26.10 -26.85 -52.29
N GLN A 338 25.35 -27.95 -52.30
CA GLN A 338 24.38 -28.27 -51.25
C GLN A 338 25.06 -28.51 -49.89
N GLN A 339 26.20 -29.20 -49.86
CA GLN A 339 26.97 -29.40 -48.63
C GLN A 339 27.53 -28.08 -48.06
N ARG A 340 28.05 -27.19 -48.92
CA ARG A 340 28.56 -25.87 -48.51
C ARG A 340 27.47 -25.01 -47.87
N LEU A 341 26.30 -24.93 -48.50
CA LEU A 341 25.15 -24.20 -47.93
C LEU A 341 24.71 -24.77 -46.58
N ARG A 342 24.75 -26.10 -46.43
CA ARG A 342 24.42 -26.76 -45.15
C ARG A 342 25.43 -26.42 -44.05
N LEU A 343 26.72 -26.38 -44.37
CA LEU A 343 27.77 -25.99 -43.43
C LEU A 343 27.66 -24.52 -43.03
N GLU A 344 27.36 -23.62 -43.97
CA GLU A 344 27.12 -22.20 -43.66
C GLU A 344 25.89 -22.01 -42.77
N GLN A 345 24.79 -22.72 -43.03
CA GLN A 345 23.61 -22.66 -42.17
C GLN A 345 23.90 -23.13 -40.73
N ILE A 346 24.73 -24.18 -40.57
CA ILE A 346 25.17 -24.64 -39.25
C ILE A 346 26.05 -23.58 -38.57
N ARG A 347 26.98 -22.96 -39.32
CA ARG A 347 27.84 -21.89 -38.81
C ARG A 347 27.02 -20.70 -38.32
N VAL A 348 26.11 -20.19 -39.13
CA VAL A 348 25.23 -19.05 -38.79
C VAL A 348 24.36 -19.38 -37.57
N LYS A 349 23.79 -20.59 -37.50
CA LYS A 349 23.02 -21.04 -36.32
C LYS A 349 23.86 -21.09 -35.05
N ASN A 350 25.10 -21.55 -35.15
CA ASN A 350 26.02 -21.60 -34.01
C ASN A 350 26.45 -20.21 -33.56
N GLU A 351 26.68 -19.28 -34.49
CA GLU A 351 26.99 -17.87 -34.19
C GLU A 351 25.82 -17.17 -33.47
N ILE A 352 24.58 -17.38 -33.95
CA ILE A 352 23.36 -16.86 -33.29
C ILE A 352 23.20 -17.45 -31.89
N ARG A 353 23.37 -18.77 -31.73
CA ARG A 353 23.27 -19.44 -30.43
C ARG A 353 24.34 -18.94 -29.45
N ALA A 354 25.56 -18.70 -29.91
CA ALA A 354 26.64 -18.16 -29.08
C ALA A 354 26.38 -16.70 -28.66
N ARG A 355 25.73 -15.91 -29.51
CA ARG A 355 25.33 -14.53 -29.18
C ARG A 355 24.23 -14.50 -28.12
N ILE A 356 23.19 -15.32 -28.27
CA ILE A 356 22.11 -15.44 -27.27
C ILE A 356 22.66 -15.90 -25.93
N LYS A 357 23.61 -16.84 -25.92
CA LYS A 357 24.25 -17.30 -24.69
C LYS A 357 25.02 -16.16 -23.99
N ARG A 358 25.82 -15.39 -24.73
CA ARG A 358 26.54 -14.22 -24.18
C ARG A 358 25.59 -13.16 -23.62
N GLU A 359 24.55 -12.80 -24.36
CA GLU A 359 23.54 -11.84 -23.90
C GLU A 359 22.78 -12.36 -22.66
N GLY A 360 22.63 -13.68 -22.51
CA GLY A 360 22.04 -14.31 -21.32
C GLY A 360 22.99 -14.31 -20.11
N ASP A 361 24.26 -14.65 -20.34
CA ASP A 361 25.29 -14.67 -19.30
C ASP A 361 25.53 -13.24 -18.75
N GLU A 362 25.59 -12.22 -19.61
CA GLU A 362 25.70 -10.79 -19.22
C GLU A 362 24.51 -10.30 -18.39
N ARG A 363 23.28 -10.74 -18.72
CA ARG A 363 22.08 -10.38 -17.94
C ARG A 363 22.10 -11.03 -16.56
N ALA A 364 22.49 -12.30 -16.48
CA ALA A 364 22.62 -13.01 -15.21
C ALA A 364 23.69 -12.38 -14.31
N GLU A 365 24.80 -11.89 -14.88
CA GLU A 365 25.82 -11.15 -14.15
C GLU A 365 25.32 -9.80 -13.62
N MET A 366 24.54 -9.06 -14.40
CA MET A 366 23.91 -7.81 -13.92
C MET A 366 22.88 -8.06 -12.82
N GLU A 367 22.00 -9.06 -12.98
CA GLU A 367 21.02 -9.43 -11.94
C GLU A 367 21.70 -9.91 -10.65
N ALA A 368 22.83 -10.63 -10.76
CA ALA A 368 23.64 -11.03 -9.61
C ALA A 368 24.33 -9.83 -8.94
N ALA A 369 24.75 -8.82 -9.71
CA ALA A 369 25.32 -7.60 -9.16
C ALA A 369 24.26 -6.75 -8.45
N ASP A 370 23.08 -6.57 -9.05
CA ASP A 370 21.97 -5.82 -8.46
C ASP A 370 21.50 -6.44 -7.14
N SER A 371 21.36 -7.77 -7.08
CA SER A 371 21.00 -8.48 -5.84
C SER A 371 22.07 -8.35 -4.74
N LEU A 372 23.37 -8.36 -5.09
CA LEU A 372 24.44 -8.10 -4.12
C LEU A 372 24.44 -6.65 -3.62
N GLU A 373 24.11 -5.68 -4.49
CA GLU A 373 23.95 -4.28 -4.08
C GLU A 373 22.74 -4.08 -3.16
N GLU A 374 21.64 -4.78 -3.39
CA GLU A 374 20.47 -4.76 -2.51
C GLU A 374 20.80 -5.31 -1.12
N VAL A 375 21.53 -6.43 -1.03
CA VAL A 375 21.99 -6.99 0.25
C VAL A 375 22.91 -6.01 0.97
N ARG A 376 23.88 -5.39 0.28
CA ARG A 376 24.76 -4.37 0.88
C ARG A 376 24.00 -3.14 1.39
N LYS A 377 22.97 -2.69 0.67
CA LYS A 377 22.10 -1.58 1.11
C LYS A 377 21.31 -1.96 2.36
N TRP A 378 20.82 -3.19 2.44
CA TRP A 378 20.12 -3.71 3.62
C TRP A 378 21.06 -3.82 4.83
N GLU A 379 22.24 -4.41 4.66
CA GLU A 379 23.27 -4.49 5.71
C GLU A 379 23.69 -3.11 6.23
N ALA A 380 23.87 -2.14 5.32
CA ALA A 380 24.20 -0.75 5.70
C ALA A 380 23.05 -0.05 6.45
N ALA A 381 21.79 -0.30 6.05
CA ALA A 381 20.62 0.23 6.75
C ALA A 381 20.46 -0.38 8.15
N GLU A 382 20.73 -1.67 8.30
CA GLU A 382 20.65 -2.34 9.60
C GLU A 382 21.79 -1.92 10.53
N ALA A 383 23.01 -1.76 10.01
CA ALA A 383 24.12 -1.18 10.77
C ALA A 383 23.83 0.26 11.23
N ALA A 384 23.19 1.07 10.39
CA ALA A 384 22.77 2.42 10.77
C ALA A 384 21.68 2.42 11.87
N ARG A 385 20.75 1.47 11.82
CA ARG A 385 19.73 1.29 12.86
C ARG A 385 20.37 0.92 14.22
N LEU A 386 21.29 -0.05 14.21
CA LEU A 386 22.04 -0.46 15.40
C LEU A 386 22.89 0.69 15.97
N ALA A 387 23.48 1.53 15.12
CA ALA A 387 24.22 2.70 15.56
C ALA A 387 23.31 3.76 16.23
N GLN A 388 22.12 3.99 15.69
CA GLN A 388 21.12 4.88 16.30
C GLN A 388 20.64 4.36 17.65
N GLU A 389 20.36 3.06 17.75
CA GLU A 389 19.96 2.41 18.99
C GLU A 389 21.06 2.53 20.07
N ALA A 390 22.32 2.30 19.71
CA ALA A 390 23.45 2.49 20.61
C ALA A 390 23.65 3.96 21.05
N GLU A 391 23.39 4.93 20.17
CA GLU A 391 23.47 6.36 20.50
C GLU A 391 22.33 6.80 21.43
N GLU A 392 21.12 6.24 21.26
CA GLU A 392 20.02 6.45 22.19
C GLU A 392 20.28 5.81 23.55
N ASP A 393 20.81 4.59 23.59
CA ASP A 393 21.16 3.92 24.84
C ASP A 393 22.28 4.65 25.58
N ALA A 394 23.27 5.20 24.87
CA ALA A 394 24.30 6.05 25.45
C ALA A 394 23.71 7.33 26.05
N ARG A 395 22.75 7.98 25.34
CA ARG A 395 22.04 9.16 25.87
C ARG A 395 21.22 8.84 27.12
N ARG A 396 20.52 7.70 27.14
CA ARG A 396 19.77 7.25 28.32
C ARG A 396 20.72 7.00 29.50
N ALA A 397 21.88 6.37 29.26
CA ALA A 397 22.88 6.14 30.30
C ALA A 397 23.48 7.46 30.85
N GLU A 398 23.71 8.46 30.00
CA GLU A 398 24.15 9.79 30.42
C GLU A 398 23.09 10.51 31.26
N GLU A 399 21.81 10.45 30.86
CA GLU A 399 20.69 11.00 31.62
C GLU A 399 20.53 10.32 32.99
N GLU A 400 20.64 8.99 33.04
CA GLU A 400 20.62 8.23 34.30
C GLU A 400 21.80 8.61 35.22
N ALA A 401 23.00 8.75 34.67
CA ALA A 401 24.18 9.17 35.44
C ALA A 401 24.04 10.59 36.02
N LEU A 402 23.41 11.52 35.27
CA LEU A 402 23.12 12.86 35.77
C LEU A 402 22.10 12.84 36.92
N LEU A 403 21.02 12.05 36.78
CA LEU A 403 20.03 11.89 37.83
C LEU A 403 20.62 11.23 39.08
N GLU A 404 21.55 10.28 38.92
CA GLU A 404 22.24 9.64 40.03
C GLU A 404 23.25 10.59 40.71
N ALA A 405 23.94 11.44 39.94
CA ALA A 405 24.77 12.51 40.47
C ALA A 405 23.95 13.54 41.26
N GLU A 406 22.76 13.90 40.78
CA GLU A 406 21.84 14.82 41.48
C GLU A 406 21.31 14.19 42.78
N ARG A 407 20.97 12.89 42.76
CA ARG A 407 20.61 12.14 43.99
C ARG A 407 21.75 12.09 45.00
N ASN A 408 22.98 11.88 44.54
CA ASN A 408 24.15 11.85 45.42
C ASN A 408 24.50 13.24 45.97
N ALA A 409 24.32 14.31 45.18
CA ALA A 409 24.47 15.68 45.65
C ALA A 409 23.43 16.04 46.72
N ASN A 410 22.17 15.61 46.54
CA ASN A 410 21.12 15.80 47.53
C ASN A 410 21.35 14.99 48.81
N ARG A 411 21.94 13.78 48.72
CA ARG A 411 22.38 13.04 49.93
C ARG A 411 23.53 13.76 50.65
N ALA A 412 24.53 14.23 49.93
CA ALA A 412 25.65 14.96 50.50
C ALA A 412 25.23 16.31 51.13
N ALA A 413 24.17 16.94 50.62
CA ALA A 413 23.57 18.13 51.22
C ALA A 413 22.77 17.81 52.50
N GLY A 414 22.16 16.62 52.59
CA GLY A 414 21.49 16.14 53.80
C GLY A 414 22.44 15.77 54.94
N ASP A 415 23.63 15.28 54.62
CA ASP A 415 24.65 14.89 55.61
C ASP A 415 25.41 16.10 56.22
N LEU A 416 25.21 17.32 55.70
CA LEU A 416 25.82 18.57 56.21
C LEU A 416 24.96 19.26 57.28
N ASP A 417 23.66 18.93 57.37
CA ASP A 417 22.74 19.49 58.38
C ASP A 417 22.76 18.68 59.70
N GLU A 418 23.48 17.54 59.75
CA GLU A 418 23.50 16.63 60.92
C GLU A 418 24.70 16.88 61.87
N TYR A 419 25.58 17.86 61.59
CA TYR A 419 26.79 18.14 62.40
C TYR A 419 26.93 19.61 62.88
N GLU A 420 25.84 20.37 63.02
CA GLU A 420 25.89 21.72 63.65
C GLU A 420 25.16 21.81 65.00
N ASN A 421 24.73 20.68 65.60
CA ASN A 421 23.98 20.67 66.87
C ASN A 421 24.64 19.86 68.01
N GLU A 422 25.97 19.80 68.08
CA GLU A 422 26.69 19.18 69.21
C GLU A 422 27.92 20.02 69.62
N ASP A 423 27.73 21.28 70.05
CA ASP A 423 28.79 22.06 70.72
C ASP A 423 28.17 23.13 71.66
N GLU A 424 27.21 22.73 72.50
CA GLU A 424 26.80 23.50 73.69
C GLU A 424 26.47 22.54 74.83
N GLU A 425 27.49 21.97 75.50
CA GLU A 425 27.45 21.57 76.92
C GLU A 425 28.82 20.98 77.35
N GLU A 426 29.70 21.84 77.88
CA GLU A 426 30.50 21.66 79.12
C GLU A 426 31.40 22.87 79.42
#